data_AF-A0A392P9V6-F1
#
_entry.id   AF-A0A392P9V6-F1
#
_cell.length_a   1.000
_cell.length_b   1.000
_cell.length_c   1.000
_cell.angle_alpha   90.00
_cell.angle_beta   90.00
_cell.angle_gamma   90.00
#
_symmetry.space_group_name_H-M   'P 1'
#
loop_
_entity.id
_entity.type
_entity.pdbx_description
1 polymer ?
#
loop_
_entity_poly.entity_id
_entity_poly.type
_entity_poly.pdbx_seq_one_letter_code
_entity_poly.pdbx_strand_id
1 'polypeptide(L)'
;MNGKVKGKKAMSLNWEETGFVNKDGKKTYGDEQEELLREFREAEKEALGDGEEGDFLILKEKAGEDKEDSVDTELEKKLDEYFSGDAESNENSRFLRNYFRNKMWLDNNNGENLNVGEEDLQEISEDEMEIERQEEYEHRFQENPGDRVLGHARKVEGSVRKKTNTRKEQRKSKEERMAIAQKEREEELKHLKNVKKQEIQEKVKKIMKTAGIDDDDIIPLSAAELEEEFDPEEYDRMMKKAFDEKYYNAEDA
;
A
#
# COMPACT_ATOMS: atom_id res chain seq x y z
N MET A 1 -10.99 -65.70 -78.43
CA MET A 1 -10.29 -64.67 -79.21
C MET A 1 -9.94 -63.52 -78.30
N ASN A 2 -8.68 -63.08 -78.43
CA ASN A 2 -8.01 -62.04 -77.67
C ASN A 2 -8.80 -60.75 -77.51
N GLY A 3 -8.63 -60.15 -76.34
CA GLY A 3 -9.10 -58.81 -76.05
C GLY A 3 -8.31 -57.72 -76.78
N LYS A 4 -8.79 -56.49 -76.62
CA LYS A 4 -8.00 -55.28 -76.84
C LYS A 4 -8.53 -54.17 -75.93
N VAL A 5 -7.64 -53.83 -74.99
CA VAL A 5 -7.57 -52.65 -74.15
C VAL A 5 -7.76 -51.38 -74.99
N LYS A 6 -8.55 -50.40 -74.51
CA LYS A 6 -8.26 -48.98 -74.73
C LYS A 6 -8.70 -48.14 -73.53
N GLY A 7 -7.72 -47.44 -72.97
CA GLY A 7 -7.82 -46.60 -71.78
C GLY A 7 -8.80 -45.44 -71.92
N LYS A 8 -9.37 -45.06 -70.78
CA LYS A 8 -10.12 -43.81 -70.63
C LYS A 8 -9.19 -42.73 -70.12
N LYS A 9 -9.20 -41.65 -70.88
CA LYS A 9 -8.50 -40.38 -70.74
C LYS A 9 -9.04 -39.66 -69.50
N ALA A 10 -8.16 -39.24 -68.59
CA ALA A 10 -8.50 -38.26 -67.57
C ALA A 10 -8.80 -36.93 -68.27
N MET A 11 -9.99 -36.36 -68.02
CA MET A 11 -10.32 -34.98 -68.37
C MET A 11 -10.72 -34.27 -67.09
N SER A 12 -10.08 -33.12 -66.93
CA SER A 12 -10.00 -32.20 -65.80
C SER A 12 -11.35 -31.74 -65.26
N LEU A 13 -11.42 -31.65 -63.92
CA LEU A 13 -12.42 -30.87 -63.20
C LEU A 13 -12.27 -29.38 -63.59
N ASN A 14 -13.32 -28.79 -64.13
CA ASN A 14 -13.54 -27.35 -64.08
C ASN A 14 -14.23 -27.06 -62.74
N TRP A 15 -13.56 -26.35 -61.83
CA TRP A 15 -14.06 -26.05 -60.48
C TRP A 15 -14.87 -24.74 -60.40
N GLU A 16 -14.91 -23.98 -61.47
CA GLU A 16 -15.60 -22.69 -61.49
C GLU A 16 -17.02 -22.88 -62.02
N GLU A 17 -17.97 -23.30 -61.18
CA GLU A 17 -19.42 -22.93 -61.30
C GLU A 17 -20.38 -23.60 -60.30
N THR A 18 -19.93 -24.35 -59.29
CA THR A 18 -20.87 -24.89 -58.29
C THR A 18 -20.50 -24.42 -56.89
N GLY A 19 -21.41 -23.65 -56.27
CA GLY A 19 -21.36 -23.25 -54.87
C GLY A 19 -21.10 -24.45 -53.94
N PHE A 20 -20.62 -24.19 -52.74
CA PHE A 20 -20.07 -25.20 -51.84
C PHE A 20 -21.20 -26.08 -51.26
N VAL A 21 -21.69 -27.05 -52.04
CA VAL A 21 -22.76 -27.95 -51.59
C VAL A 21 -22.19 -28.96 -50.60
N ASN A 22 -22.79 -29.08 -49.42
CA ASN A 22 -22.46 -30.14 -48.46
C ASN A 22 -22.71 -31.53 -49.10
N LYS A 23 -22.02 -32.59 -48.63
CA LYS A 23 -22.11 -33.96 -49.18
C LYS A 23 -23.55 -34.53 -49.27
N ASP A 24 -24.50 -33.94 -48.56
CA ASP A 24 -25.92 -34.31 -48.52
C ASP A 24 -26.81 -33.51 -49.52
N GLY A 25 -26.22 -32.68 -50.39
CA GLY A 25 -26.96 -31.92 -51.40
C GLY A 25 -27.74 -30.71 -50.87
N LYS A 26 -27.55 -30.35 -49.60
CA LYS A 26 -28.21 -29.20 -48.95
C LYS A 26 -27.32 -27.95 -49.02
N LYS A 27 -27.96 -26.80 -49.26
CA LYS A 27 -27.32 -25.47 -49.25
C LYS A 27 -26.68 -25.20 -47.89
N THR A 28 -25.58 -24.45 -47.87
CA THR A 28 -24.96 -24.04 -46.60
C THR A 28 -25.72 -22.87 -45.99
N TYR A 29 -25.55 -22.64 -44.69
CA TYR A 29 -26.11 -21.48 -44.01
C TYR A 29 -25.69 -20.14 -44.67
N GLY A 30 -24.46 -20.08 -45.22
CA GLY A 30 -24.00 -18.91 -45.98
C GLY A 30 -24.80 -18.69 -47.26
N ASP A 31 -25.08 -19.77 -48.01
CA ASP A 31 -25.90 -19.71 -49.22
C ASP A 31 -27.35 -19.32 -48.88
N GLU A 32 -27.91 -19.84 -47.78
CA GLU A 32 -29.25 -19.49 -47.29
C GLU A 32 -29.34 -18.00 -46.89
N GLN A 33 -28.30 -17.46 -46.25
CA GLN A 33 -28.24 -16.06 -45.86
C GLN A 33 -28.12 -15.12 -47.07
N GLU A 34 -27.35 -15.52 -48.09
CA GLU A 34 -27.27 -14.79 -49.35
C GLU A 34 -28.60 -14.80 -50.12
N GLU A 35 -29.37 -15.88 -50.03
CA GLU A 35 -30.72 -15.97 -50.59
C GLU A 35 -31.67 -15.03 -49.87
N LEU A 36 -31.66 -15.00 -48.53
CA LEU A 36 -32.46 -14.05 -47.75
C LEU A 36 -32.10 -12.58 -48.04
N LEU A 37 -30.81 -12.28 -48.20
CA LEU A 37 -30.35 -10.94 -48.59
C LEU A 37 -30.79 -10.58 -50.01
N ARG A 38 -30.84 -11.56 -50.91
CA ARG A 38 -31.31 -11.36 -52.28
C ARG A 38 -32.82 -11.14 -52.32
N GLU A 39 -33.58 -11.93 -51.57
CA GLU A 39 -35.03 -11.76 -51.41
C GLU A 39 -35.37 -10.42 -50.77
N PHE A 40 -34.61 -9.98 -49.76
CA PHE A 40 -34.80 -8.65 -49.16
C PHE A 40 -34.54 -7.52 -50.17
N ARG A 41 -33.46 -7.61 -50.95
CA ARG A 41 -33.16 -6.63 -52.01
C ARG A 41 -34.17 -6.69 -53.16
N GLU A 42 -34.72 -7.86 -53.45
CA GLU A 42 -35.76 -8.04 -54.45
C GLU A 42 -37.08 -7.44 -53.95
N ALA A 43 -37.44 -7.64 -52.68
CA ALA A 43 -38.59 -6.99 -52.04
C ALA A 43 -38.42 -5.46 -51.95
N GLU A 44 -37.21 -4.98 -51.68
CA GLU A 44 -36.88 -3.54 -51.73
C GLU A 44 -37.06 -2.99 -53.16
N LYS A 45 -36.56 -3.70 -54.17
CA LYS A 45 -36.73 -3.33 -55.59
C LYS A 45 -38.18 -3.44 -56.07
N GLU A 46 -38.93 -4.44 -55.61
CA GLU A 46 -40.34 -4.63 -55.94
C GLU A 46 -41.22 -3.57 -55.27
N ALA A 47 -40.90 -3.20 -54.02
CA ALA A 47 -41.62 -2.17 -53.29
C ALA A 47 -41.33 -0.76 -53.81
N LEU A 48 -40.12 -0.50 -54.32
CA LEU A 48 -39.71 0.84 -54.75
C LEU A 48 -39.75 1.05 -56.26
N GLY A 49 -39.79 0.00 -57.09
CA GLY A 49 -39.70 0.13 -58.54
C GLY A 49 -38.36 0.75 -59.00
N ASP A 50 -37.98 0.51 -60.25
CA ASP A 50 -36.66 0.92 -60.80
C ASP A 50 -36.54 2.43 -61.09
N GLY A 51 -37.09 3.28 -60.22
CA GLY A 51 -37.13 4.72 -60.44
C GLY A 51 -37.73 5.49 -59.30
N GLU A 52 -37.02 5.58 -58.18
CA GLU A 52 -36.77 6.80 -57.38
C GLU A 52 -36.09 6.40 -56.07
N GLU A 53 -34.77 6.57 -56.01
CA GLU A 53 -34.02 6.49 -54.75
C GLU A 53 -34.41 7.66 -53.85
N GLY A 54 -35.24 7.38 -52.85
CA GLY A 54 -35.31 8.20 -51.64
C GLY A 54 -36.70 8.68 -51.29
N ASP A 55 -37.35 8.01 -50.32
CA ASP A 55 -38.01 8.70 -49.19
C ASP A 55 -38.55 7.76 -48.08
N PHE A 56 -37.92 6.62 -47.80
CA PHE A 56 -38.36 5.74 -46.69
C PHE A 56 -37.81 6.17 -45.31
N LEU A 57 -36.94 7.19 -45.25
CA LEU A 57 -36.33 7.69 -44.01
C LEU A 57 -36.22 9.23 -44.02
N ILE A 58 -37.27 9.93 -43.59
CA ILE A 58 -37.23 11.40 -43.41
C ILE A 58 -36.82 11.73 -41.96
N LEU A 59 -35.76 12.51 -41.80
CA LEU A 59 -35.30 13.05 -40.50
C LEU A 59 -36.16 14.26 -40.11
N LYS A 60 -36.83 14.21 -38.97
CA LYS A 60 -37.66 15.30 -38.43
C LYS A 60 -36.77 16.42 -37.86
N GLU A 61 -36.74 17.60 -38.48
CA GLU A 61 -36.10 18.80 -37.90
C GLU A 61 -36.89 19.27 -36.65
N LYS A 62 -36.19 19.39 -35.52
CA LYS A 62 -36.72 20.03 -34.31
C LYS A 62 -36.51 21.55 -34.40
N ALA A 63 -37.62 22.28 -34.44
CA ALA A 63 -37.64 23.72 -34.26
C ALA A 63 -37.41 24.10 -32.79
N GLY A 64 -36.47 25.02 -32.56
CA GLY A 64 -36.28 25.90 -31.40
C GLY A 64 -36.66 25.37 -30.02
N GLU A 65 -35.67 24.96 -29.24
CA GLU A 65 -35.84 24.74 -27.80
C GLU A 65 -34.82 25.61 -27.07
N ASP A 66 -35.35 26.48 -26.21
CA ASP A 66 -34.65 27.48 -25.41
C ASP A 66 -33.57 26.81 -24.57
N LYS A 67 -32.31 27.22 -24.79
CA LYS A 67 -31.18 26.82 -23.98
C LYS A 67 -31.27 27.58 -22.66
N GLU A 68 -31.79 26.95 -21.62
CA GLU A 68 -31.62 27.43 -20.26
C GLU A 68 -30.14 27.60 -19.94
N ASP A 69 -29.76 28.85 -19.70
CA ASP A 69 -28.41 29.31 -19.41
C ASP A 69 -27.96 28.83 -18.02
N SER A 70 -27.46 27.60 -17.94
CA SER A 70 -26.50 27.22 -16.89
C SER A 70 -25.56 26.13 -17.38
N VAL A 71 -24.92 26.39 -18.52
CA VAL A 71 -23.75 25.63 -18.95
C VAL A 71 -22.62 25.95 -17.98
N ASP A 72 -22.29 24.98 -17.12
CA ASP A 72 -21.21 25.07 -16.16
C ASP A 72 -19.90 25.33 -16.93
N THR A 73 -19.44 26.58 -16.93
CA THR A 73 -18.36 27.04 -17.83
C THR A 73 -17.05 26.29 -17.58
N GLU A 74 -16.89 25.68 -16.40
CA GLU A 74 -15.77 24.81 -16.08
C GLU A 74 -15.87 23.46 -16.77
N LEU A 75 -17.08 22.92 -16.92
CA LEU A 75 -17.33 21.66 -17.61
C LEU A 75 -17.07 21.82 -19.11
N GLU A 76 -17.51 22.92 -19.71
CA GLU A 76 -17.22 23.21 -21.13
C GLU A 76 -15.71 23.33 -21.39
N LYS A 77 -14.96 24.00 -20.50
CA LYS A 77 -13.51 24.12 -20.63
C LYS A 77 -12.80 22.77 -20.54
N LYS A 78 -13.24 21.89 -19.62
CA LYS A 78 -12.67 20.54 -19.46
C LYS A 78 -13.00 19.64 -20.65
N LEU A 79 -14.22 19.73 -21.18
CA LEU A 79 -14.59 19.02 -22.40
C LEU A 79 -13.74 19.51 -23.58
N ASP A 80 -13.57 20.83 -23.70
CA ASP A 80 -12.75 21.38 -24.78
C ASP A 80 -11.29 20.96 -24.63
N GLU A 81 -10.69 20.99 -23.44
CA GLU A 81 -9.32 20.50 -23.20
C GLU A 81 -9.14 19.02 -23.56
N TYR A 82 -10.08 18.16 -23.14
CA TYR A 82 -10.00 16.72 -23.40
C TYR A 82 -10.20 16.37 -24.88
N PHE A 83 -11.13 17.07 -25.55
CA PHE A 83 -11.45 16.80 -26.96
C PHE A 83 -10.64 17.65 -27.95
N SER A 84 -9.85 18.65 -27.54
CA SER A 84 -9.10 19.58 -28.42
C SER A 84 -8.14 18.91 -29.42
N GLY A 85 -7.66 17.70 -29.16
CA GLY A 85 -6.76 16.97 -30.06
C GLY A 85 -7.46 16.13 -31.13
N ASP A 86 -8.64 15.59 -30.80
CA ASP A 86 -9.38 14.63 -31.64
C ASP A 86 -10.73 15.17 -32.15
N ALA A 87 -11.14 16.37 -31.71
CA ALA A 87 -12.45 16.95 -32.00
C ALA A 87 -12.70 17.19 -33.49
N GLU A 88 -11.65 17.32 -34.31
CA GLU A 88 -11.81 17.47 -35.75
C GLU A 88 -11.62 16.17 -36.54
N SER A 89 -11.01 15.15 -35.94
CA SER A 89 -10.60 13.91 -36.62
C SER A 89 -11.63 12.78 -36.47
N ASN A 90 -12.34 12.70 -35.33
CA ASN A 90 -13.24 11.59 -35.04
C ASN A 90 -14.70 12.05 -34.83
N GLU A 91 -15.62 11.48 -35.61
CA GLU A 91 -17.07 11.73 -35.52
C GLU A 91 -17.63 11.37 -34.13
N ASN A 92 -17.10 10.31 -33.51
CA ASN A 92 -17.50 9.88 -32.17
C ASN A 92 -17.11 10.92 -31.10
N SER A 93 -15.95 11.57 -31.25
CA SER A 93 -15.47 12.61 -30.33
C SER A 93 -16.35 13.86 -30.40
N ARG A 94 -16.86 14.21 -31.59
CA ARG A 94 -17.84 15.31 -31.75
C ARG A 94 -19.18 14.99 -31.12
N PHE A 95 -19.68 13.76 -31.32
CA PHE A 95 -20.93 13.30 -30.71
C PHE A 95 -20.86 13.35 -29.18
N LEU A 96 -19.82 12.76 -28.58
CA LEU A 96 -19.67 12.73 -27.12
C LEU A 96 -19.55 14.13 -26.52
N ARG A 97 -18.79 15.04 -27.17
CA ARG A 97 -18.71 16.45 -26.75
C ARG A 97 -20.10 17.09 -26.71
N ASN A 98 -20.92 16.88 -27.73
CA ASN A 98 -22.29 17.43 -27.78
C ASN A 98 -23.24 16.72 -26.79
N TYR A 99 -23.11 15.41 -26.61
CA TYR A 99 -23.89 14.61 -25.67
C TYR A 99 -23.68 15.11 -24.23
N PHE A 100 -22.41 15.34 -23.86
CA PHE A 100 -22.09 15.87 -22.54
C PHE A 100 -22.50 17.32 -22.36
N ARG A 101 -22.26 18.16 -23.38
CA ARG A 101 -22.60 19.57 -23.35
C ARG A 101 -24.10 19.82 -23.20
N ASN A 102 -24.92 19.07 -23.91
CA ASN A 102 -26.38 19.22 -23.90
C ASN A 102 -27.06 18.32 -22.87
N LYS A 103 -26.28 17.60 -22.04
CA LYS A 103 -26.76 16.62 -21.06
C LYS A 103 -27.83 15.69 -21.62
N MET A 104 -27.57 15.11 -22.79
CA MET A 104 -28.58 14.34 -23.54
C MET A 104 -29.00 13.02 -22.85
N TRP A 105 -28.40 12.67 -21.71
CA TRP A 105 -28.88 11.59 -20.82
C TRP A 105 -30.04 12.01 -19.92
N LEU A 106 -30.27 13.31 -19.76
CA LEU A 106 -31.46 13.86 -19.14
C LEU A 106 -32.52 13.90 -20.23
N ASP A 107 -33.54 13.07 -20.07
CA ASP A 107 -34.69 13.11 -20.96
C ASP A 107 -35.51 14.36 -20.62
N ASN A 108 -35.35 15.43 -21.40
CA ASN A 108 -36.08 16.69 -21.18
C ASN A 108 -37.60 16.53 -21.38
N ASN A 109 -38.07 15.40 -21.93
CA ASN A 109 -39.50 15.06 -21.95
C ASN A 109 -40.02 14.61 -20.57
N ASN A 110 -39.15 14.32 -19.62
CA ASN A 110 -39.50 13.78 -18.30
C ASN A 110 -39.56 14.86 -17.20
N GLY A 111 -39.84 16.12 -17.56
CA GLY A 111 -40.08 17.21 -16.60
C GLY A 111 -41.24 16.97 -15.62
N GLU A 112 -42.09 15.96 -15.87
CA GLU A 112 -43.16 15.54 -14.95
C GLU A 112 -42.75 14.42 -13.96
N ASN A 113 -41.63 13.72 -14.21
CA ASN A 113 -41.19 12.55 -13.44
C ASN A 113 -40.11 12.87 -12.38
N LEU A 114 -40.04 14.10 -11.90
CA LEU A 114 -39.16 14.50 -10.78
C LEU A 114 -39.89 14.79 -9.47
N ASN A 115 -41.22 14.68 -9.45
CA ASN A 115 -41.96 14.62 -8.19
C ASN A 115 -42.04 13.15 -7.78
N VAL A 116 -41.03 12.67 -7.05
CA VAL A 116 -41.17 11.46 -6.24
C VAL A 116 -42.39 11.72 -5.36
N GLY A 117 -43.47 10.97 -5.58
CA GLY A 117 -44.72 11.17 -4.84
C GLY A 117 -44.47 10.95 -3.37
N GLU A 118 -45.25 11.61 -2.51
CA GLU A 118 -45.23 11.34 -1.06
C GLU A 118 -45.47 9.84 -0.78
N GLU A 119 -46.20 9.17 -1.67
CA GLU A 119 -46.43 7.72 -1.69
C GLU A 119 -45.15 6.90 -2.01
N ASP A 120 -44.34 7.32 -2.98
CA ASP A 120 -43.06 6.67 -3.32
C ASP A 120 -42.03 6.84 -2.18
N LEU A 121 -42.02 8.02 -1.55
CA LEU A 121 -41.20 8.28 -0.35
C LEU A 121 -41.64 7.44 0.85
N GLN A 122 -42.94 7.19 0.97
CA GLN A 122 -43.50 6.33 2.00
C GLN A 122 -43.18 4.86 1.75
N GLU A 123 -43.23 4.38 0.51
CA GLU A 123 -42.81 3.03 0.11
C GLU A 123 -41.33 2.80 0.42
N ILE A 124 -40.46 3.76 0.06
CA ILE A 124 -39.02 3.69 0.38
C ILE A 124 -38.79 3.66 1.90
N SER A 125 -39.58 4.41 2.69
CA SER A 125 -39.48 4.40 4.14
C SER A 125 -39.97 3.08 4.76
N GLU A 126 -41.00 2.46 4.18
CA GLU A 126 -41.48 1.14 4.61
C GLU A 126 -40.46 0.04 4.28
N ASP A 127 -39.86 0.10 3.09
CA ASP A 127 -38.77 -0.79 2.68
C ASP A 127 -37.56 -0.66 3.60
N GLU A 128 -37.17 0.56 3.99
CA GLU A 128 -36.07 0.80 4.93
C GLU A 128 -36.35 0.19 6.31
N MET A 129 -37.59 0.29 6.81
CA MET A 129 -38.00 -0.37 8.06
C MET A 129 -38.02 -1.89 7.95
N GLU A 130 -38.36 -2.45 6.78
CA GLU A 130 -38.32 -3.90 6.57
C GLU A 130 -36.88 -4.42 6.50
N ILE A 131 -35.98 -3.66 5.87
CA ILE A 131 -34.53 -3.94 5.87
C ILE A 131 -33.99 -3.93 7.30
N GLU A 132 -34.31 -2.90 8.10
CA GLU A 132 -33.87 -2.82 9.50
C GLU A 132 -34.40 -4.00 10.33
N ARG A 133 -35.65 -4.41 10.10
CA ARG A 133 -36.23 -5.60 10.76
C ARG A 133 -35.53 -6.89 10.35
N GLN A 134 -35.17 -7.02 9.08
CA GLN A 134 -34.42 -8.16 8.58
C GLN A 134 -33.00 -8.19 9.18
N GLU A 135 -32.31 -7.05 9.21
CA GLU A 135 -30.99 -6.91 9.81
C GLU A 135 -31.01 -7.25 11.31
N GLU A 136 -32.00 -6.77 12.06
CA GLU A 136 -32.18 -7.15 13.47
C GLU A 136 -32.39 -8.66 13.66
N TYR A 137 -33.16 -9.29 12.78
CA TYR A 137 -33.37 -10.72 12.80
C TYR A 137 -32.05 -11.45 12.51
N GLU A 138 -31.34 -11.07 11.46
CA GLU A 138 -30.04 -11.65 11.10
C GLU A 138 -29.00 -11.47 12.23
N HIS A 139 -28.89 -10.28 12.81
CA HIS A 139 -27.97 -9.99 13.92
C HIS A 139 -28.22 -10.87 15.15
N ARG A 140 -29.49 -11.17 15.49
CA ARG A 140 -29.82 -12.06 16.62
C ARG A 140 -29.41 -13.51 16.37
N PHE A 141 -29.38 -13.96 15.12
CA PHE A 141 -29.05 -15.35 14.77
C PHE A 141 -27.60 -15.53 14.28
N GLN A 142 -26.89 -14.44 13.98
CA GLN A 142 -25.50 -14.47 13.52
C GLN A 142 -24.50 -14.60 14.68
N GLU A 143 -24.83 -14.07 15.87
CA GLU A 143 -24.06 -14.34 17.09
C GLU A 143 -24.48 -15.66 17.77
N ASN A 144 -24.49 -16.77 17.04
CA ASN A 144 -24.61 -18.08 17.67
C ASN A 144 -23.41 -18.27 18.62
N PRO A 145 -23.59 -18.33 19.96
CA PRO A 145 -22.49 -18.48 20.90
C PRO A 145 -21.76 -19.84 20.73
N GLY A 146 -22.33 -20.76 19.95
CA GLY A 146 -21.75 -22.03 19.58
C GLY A 146 -20.63 -21.96 18.52
N ASP A 147 -20.56 -20.90 17.70
CA ASP A 147 -19.51 -20.74 16.69
C ASP A 147 -18.24 -20.08 17.25
N ARG A 148 -18.33 -19.49 18.46
CA ARG A 148 -17.19 -18.88 19.13
C ARG A 148 -16.32 -19.94 19.81
N VAL A 149 -15.35 -20.47 19.06
CA VAL A 149 -14.35 -21.39 19.61
C VAL A 149 -13.40 -20.63 20.55
N LEU A 150 -13.60 -20.77 21.86
CA LEU A 150 -12.69 -20.23 22.88
C LEU A 150 -11.38 -21.03 22.91
N GLY A 151 -10.38 -20.52 22.19
CA GLY A 151 -9.03 -21.07 22.19
C GLY A 151 -8.35 -20.86 23.54
N HIS A 152 -8.07 -21.95 24.25
CA HIS A 152 -7.21 -21.92 25.43
C HIS A 152 -5.75 -22.12 25.02
N ALA A 153 -4.82 -21.48 25.76
CA ALA A 153 -3.40 -21.65 25.50
C ALA A 153 -2.99 -23.13 25.63
N ARG A 154 -2.42 -23.70 24.56
CA ARG A 154 -1.94 -25.10 24.56
C ARG A 154 -0.80 -25.34 25.55
N LYS A 155 -0.10 -24.28 25.97
CA LYS A 155 0.95 -24.31 26.98
C LYS A 155 0.46 -23.56 28.22
N VAL A 156 -0.01 -24.31 29.21
CA VAL A 156 -0.39 -23.79 30.51
C VAL A 156 0.81 -23.90 31.44
N GLU A 157 1.29 -22.77 31.98
CA GLU A 157 2.38 -22.77 32.95
C GLU A 157 1.98 -23.61 34.18
N GLY A 158 2.77 -24.63 34.50
CA GLY A 158 2.51 -25.54 35.62
C GLY A 158 1.67 -26.78 35.29
N SER A 159 1.06 -26.89 34.11
CA SER A 159 0.33 -28.11 33.70
C SER A 159 1.26 -29.29 33.39
N VAL A 160 2.49 -29.00 32.93
CA VAL A 160 3.50 -30.03 32.65
C VAL A 160 4.39 -30.25 33.88
N ARG A 161 4.59 -31.53 34.25
CA ARG A 161 5.55 -31.93 35.30
C ARG A 161 6.93 -31.34 34.98
N LYS A 162 7.43 -30.47 35.88
CA LYS A 162 8.79 -29.94 35.77
C LYS A 162 9.77 -31.11 35.80
N LYS A 163 10.54 -31.30 34.72
CA LYS A 163 11.64 -32.27 34.71
C LYS A 163 12.74 -31.76 35.63
N THR A 164 12.74 -32.21 36.88
CA THR A 164 13.77 -31.88 37.88
C THR A 164 15.08 -32.56 37.49
N ASN A 165 16.06 -31.79 37.03
CA ASN A 165 17.40 -32.29 36.75
C ASN A 165 18.31 -31.90 37.93
N THR A 166 18.46 -32.84 38.88
CA THR A 166 19.23 -32.64 40.11
C THR A 166 20.67 -32.21 39.85
N ARG A 167 21.32 -32.74 38.80
CA ARG A 167 22.67 -32.34 38.41
C ARG A 167 22.74 -30.88 37.94
N LYS A 168 21.70 -30.40 37.24
CA LYS A 168 21.62 -29.00 36.79
C LYS A 168 21.45 -28.06 37.98
N GLU A 169 20.61 -28.42 38.95
CA GLU A 169 20.42 -27.66 40.18
C GLU A 169 21.69 -27.62 41.03
N GLN A 170 22.38 -28.75 41.18
CA GLN A 170 23.67 -28.80 41.89
C GLN A 170 24.76 -27.94 41.21
N ARG A 171 24.83 -27.95 39.87
CA ARG A 171 25.75 -27.07 39.12
C ARG A 171 25.44 -25.61 39.35
N LYS A 172 24.16 -25.21 39.27
CA LYS A 172 23.71 -23.83 39.56
C LYS A 172 24.06 -23.41 40.97
N SER A 173 23.77 -24.24 41.98
CA SER A 173 24.11 -23.93 43.38
C SER A 173 25.63 -23.80 43.59
N LYS A 174 26.44 -24.62 42.92
CA LYS A 174 27.91 -24.49 42.98
C LYS A 174 28.38 -23.19 42.33
N GLU A 175 27.83 -22.84 41.18
CA GLU A 175 28.13 -21.59 40.47
C GLU A 175 27.75 -20.37 41.30
N GLU A 176 26.56 -20.37 41.91
CA GLU A 176 26.08 -19.32 42.82
C GLU A 176 27.02 -19.17 44.03
N ARG A 177 27.46 -20.27 44.64
CA ARG A 177 28.45 -20.23 45.74
C ARG A 177 29.79 -19.65 45.30
N MET A 178 30.28 -20.01 44.12
CA MET A 178 31.54 -19.48 43.59
C MET A 178 31.41 -17.99 43.26
N ALA A 179 30.28 -17.56 42.71
CA ALA A 179 30.02 -16.15 42.40
C ALA A 179 29.93 -15.30 43.67
N ILE A 180 29.29 -15.80 44.74
CA ILE A 180 29.26 -15.12 46.04
C ILE A 180 30.68 -14.99 46.60
N ALA A 181 31.45 -16.07 46.63
CA ALA A 181 32.83 -16.04 47.14
C ALA A 181 33.76 -15.13 46.30
N GLN A 182 33.49 -14.95 45.00
CA GLN A 182 34.23 -13.98 44.17
C GLN A 182 33.87 -12.54 44.55
N LYS A 183 32.58 -12.23 44.73
CA LYS A 183 32.14 -10.91 45.16
C LYS A 183 32.69 -10.53 46.53
N GLU A 184 32.66 -11.45 47.50
CA GLU A 184 33.25 -11.22 48.82
C GLU A 184 34.74 -10.88 48.72
N ARG A 185 35.52 -11.60 47.90
CA ARG A 185 36.94 -11.27 47.67
C ARG A 185 37.13 -9.92 47.00
N GLU A 186 36.27 -9.55 46.05
CA GLU A 186 36.34 -8.24 45.38
C GLU A 186 36.04 -7.10 46.37
N GLU A 187 35.06 -7.28 47.25
CA GLU A 187 34.72 -6.34 48.31
C GLU A 187 35.85 -6.19 49.33
N GLU A 188 36.47 -7.29 49.75
CA GLU A 188 37.65 -7.28 50.62
C GLU A 188 38.83 -6.55 49.98
N LEU A 189 39.11 -6.82 48.69
CA LEU A 189 40.15 -6.12 47.94
C LEU A 189 39.86 -4.63 47.83
N LYS A 190 38.60 -4.23 47.60
CA LYS A 190 38.20 -2.83 47.55
C LYS A 190 38.40 -2.16 48.91
N HIS A 191 38.04 -2.83 50.01
CA HIS A 191 38.28 -2.31 51.35
C HIS A 191 39.77 -2.15 51.63
N LEU A 192 40.60 -3.16 51.32
CA LEU A 192 42.04 -3.10 51.51
C LEU A 192 42.68 -1.98 50.69
N LYS A 193 42.25 -1.79 49.43
CA LYS A 193 42.69 -0.67 48.58
C LYS A 193 42.32 0.68 49.20
N ASN A 194 41.12 0.83 49.74
CA ASN A 194 40.69 2.06 50.40
C ASN A 194 41.53 2.35 51.66
N VAL A 195 41.76 1.35 52.50
CA VAL A 195 42.63 1.49 53.68
C VAL A 195 44.05 1.87 53.25
N LYS A 196 44.61 1.23 52.22
CA LYS A 196 45.93 1.60 51.69
C LYS A 196 45.97 3.00 51.10
N LYS A 197 44.90 3.43 50.41
CA LYS A 197 44.78 4.81 49.91
C LYS A 197 44.80 5.81 51.06
N GLN A 198 44.11 5.53 52.17
CA GLN A 198 44.13 6.37 53.37
C GLN A 198 45.53 6.41 54.00
N GLU A 199 46.19 5.26 54.18
CA GLU A 199 47.58 5.21 54.68
C GLU A 199 48.54 6.03 53.80
N ILE A 200 48.40 5.95 52.47
CA ILE A 200 49.22 6.72 51.53
C ILE A 200 48.92 8.21 51.67
N GLN A 201 47.65 8.61 51.74
CA GLN A 201 47.27 10.01 51.94
C GLN A 201 47.81 10.57 53.25
N GLU A 202 47.79 9.80 54.33
CA GLU A 202 48.40 10.19 55.61
C GLU A 202 49.91 10.38 55.50
N LYS A 203 50.60 9.48 54.78
CA LYS A 203 52.03 9.61 54.51
C LYS A 203 52.35 10.84 53.67
N VAL A 204 51.57 11.10 52.62
CA VAL A 204 51.71 12.30 51.77
C VAL A 204 51.50 13.56 52.61
N LYS A 205 50.46 13.61 53.44
CA LYS A 205 50.23 14.72 54.38
C LYS A 205 51.39 14.91 55.35
N LYS A 206 51.99 13.82 55.85
CA LYS A 206 53.16 13.90 56.71
C LYS A 206 54.37 14.48 55.96
N ILE A 207 54.58 14.08 54.71
CA ILE A 207 55.64 14.62 53.85
C ILE A 207 55.41 16.11 53.58
N MET A 208 54.20 16.51 53.21
CA MET A 208 53.82 17.92 52.99
C MET A 208 54.12 18.77 54.23
N LYS A 209 53.70 18.31 55.42
CA LYS A 209 54.00 18.98 56.70
C LYS A 209 55.50 19.09 56.99
N THR A 210 56.30 18.08 56.67
CA THR A 210 57.77 18.15 56.85
C THR A 210 58.46 19.02 55.80
N ALA A 211 57.86 19.15 54.62
CA ALA A 211 58.37 19.97 53.53
C ALA A 211 57.95 21.44 53.66
N GLY A 212 57.07 21.78 54.61
CA GLY A 212 56.60 23.15 54.83
C GLY A 212 55.62 23.65 53.76
N ILE A 213 54.99 22.73 53.02
CA ILE A 213 53.97 23.05 52.01
C ILE A 213 52.62 23.04 52.75
N ASP A 214 51.96 24.19 52.82
CA ASP A 214 50.64 24.32 53.44
C ASP A 214 49.54 23.71 52.55
N ASP A 215 48.40 23.31 53.14
CA ASP A 215 47.28 22.67 52.39
C ASP A 215 46.72 23.58 51.25
N ASP A 216 47.01 24.89 51.30
CA ASP A 216 46.64 25.90 50.30
C ASP A 216 47.68 26.08 49.18
N ASP A 217 48.93 25.63 49.39
CA ASP A 217 49.96 25.52 48.37
C ASP A 217 49.71 24.25 47.56
N ILE A 218 48.63 24.29 46.80
CA ILE A 218 48.25 23.22 45.89
C ILE A 218 49.37 23.07 44.87
N ILE A 219 50.33 22.18 45.15
CA ILE A 219 51.11 21.54 44.10
C ILE A 219 50.05 20.82 43.26
N PRO A 220 49.78 21.25 42.03
CA PRO A 220 48.66 20.75 41.25
C PRO A 220 48.91 19.33 40.73
N LEU A 221 49.83 18.55 41.31
CA LEU A 221 50.06 17.15 40.97
C LEU A 221 48.86 16.30 41.41
N SER A 222 47.79 16.38 40.64
CA SER A 222 46.63 15.53 40.76
C SER A 222 47.02 14.09 40.39
N ALA A 223 46.35 13.10 40.98
CA ALA A 223 46.59 11.70 40.64
C ALA A 223 46.34 11.40 39.15
N ALA A 224 45.56 12.24 38.46
CA ALA A 224 45.32 12.13 37.02
C ALA A 224 46.55 12.52 36.20
N GLU A 225 47.27 13.59 36.59
CA GLU A 225 48.50 14.04 35.91
C GLU A 225 49.67 13.08 36.10
N LEU A 226 49.71 12.35 37.23
CA LEU A 226 50.71 11.31 37.48
C LEU A 226 50.45 10.02 36.68
N GLU A 227 49.21 9.79 36.22
CA GLU A 227 48.82 8.63 35.42
C GLU A 227 48.84 8.93 33.90
N GLU A 228 48.98 10.20 33.50
CA GLU A 228 49.01 10.65 32.10
C GLU A 228 50.44 10.62 31.50
N GLU A 229 50.56 10.50 30.17
CA GLU A 229 51.86 10.51 29.48
C GLU A 229 52.49 11.91 29.54
N PHE A 230 53.77 11.99 29.90
CA PHE A 230 54.49 13.26 30.11
C PHE A 230 54.63 14.08 28.81
N ASP A 231 53.94 15.22 28.73
CA ASP A 231 54.11 16.23 27.69
C ASP A 231 54.98 17.40 28.21
N PRO A 232 56.15 17.67 27.60
CA PRO A 232 57.01 18.79 27.96
C PRO A 232 56.32 20.16 27.97
N GLU A 233 55.41 20.43 27.02
CA GLU A 233 54.79 21.76 26.90
C GLU A 233 53.76 22.00 28.00
N GLU A 234 52.96 20.98 28.33
CA GLU A 234 51.95 21.04 29.39
C GLU A 234 52.61 21.09 30.76
N TYR A 235 53.69 20.32 30.96
CA TYR A 235 54.50 20.36 32.17
C TYR A 235 55.13 21.74 32.40
N ASP A 236 55.72 22.37 31.38
CA ASP A 236 56.28 23.72 31.48
C ASP A 236 55.21 24.77 31.82
N ARG A 237 54.00 24.62 31.27
CA ARG A 237 52.86 25.50 31.59
C ARG A 237 52.45 25.36 33.05
N MET A 238 52.42 24.14 33.56
CA MET A 238 52.09 23.86 34.96
C MET A 238 53.15 24.40 35.92
N MET A 239 54.44 24.20 35.63
CA MET A 239 55.54 24.71 36.45
C MET A 239 55.54 26.23 36.53
N LYS A 240 55.30 26.93 35.41
CA LYS A 240 55.16 28.39 35.42
C LYS A 240 54.05 28.85 36.37
N LYS A 241 52.89 28.18 36.33
CA LYS A 241 51.72 28.50 37.17
C LYS A 241 51.94 28.16 38.65
N ALA A 242 52.63 27.06 38.95
CA ALA A 242 52.94 26.67 40.33
C ALA A 242 53.95 27.63 40.99
N PHE A 243 54.91 28.12 40.20
CA PHE A 243 55.94 29.06 40.64
C PHE A 243 55.68 30.47 40.10
N ASP A 244 54.45 30.96 40.27
CA ASP A 244 54.06 32.32 39.90
C ASP A 244 54.70 33.37 40.83
N GLU A 245 54.57 34.66 40.49
CA GLU A 245 55.08 35.79 41.29
C GLU A 245 54.65 35.73 42.76
N LYS A 246 53.49 35.14 43.07
CA LYS A 246 53.02 34.94 44.46
C LYS A 246 53.94 34.03 45.29
N TYR A 247 54.51 32.99 44.68
CA TYR A 247 55.45 32.08 45.34
C TYR A 247 56.76 32.82 45.68
N TYR A 248 57.33 33.53 44.70
CA TYR A 248 58.59 34.25 44.88
C TYR A 248 58.46 35.49 45.78
N ASN A 249 57.26 36.08 45.89
CA ASN A 249 57.00 37.23 46.77
C ASN A 249 56.61 36.82 48.21
N ALA A 250 56.47 35.53 48.52
CA ALA A 250 56.09 35.05 49.85
C ALA A 250 57.27 34.98 50.84
N GLU A 251 58.52 35.15 50.39
CA GLU A 251 59.73 35.06 51.24
C GLU A 251 60.24 36.40 51.82
N ASP A 252 59.53 37.53 51.66
CA ASP A 252 59.97 38.84 52.21
C ASP A 252 58.99 39.44 53.27
N ALA A 253 58.37 38.58 54.09
CA ALA A 253 57.56 38.97 55.25
C ALA A 253 57.78 38.06 56.47
#